data_AF-A0A9E5NN87-F1
#
_entry.id   AF-A0A9E5NN87-F1
#
_cell.length_a   1.000
_cell.length_b   1.000
_cell.length_c   1.000
_cell.angle_alpha   90.00
_cell.angle_beta   90.00
_cell.angle_gamma   90.00
#
_symmetry.space_group_name_H-M   'P 1'
#
loop_
_entity.id
_entity.type
_entity.pdbx_description
1 polymer ?
#
loop_
_entity_poly.entity_id
_entity_poly.type
_entity_poly.pdbx_seq_one_letter_code
_entity_poly.pdbx_strand_id
1 'polypeptide(L)'
;MKKILRLRYKDNRGYFSLMWTDYAGGGTGNDARYYEYLFFPIRDLVTGEIVGFSNDGGYFPEDYPRIMQLLKEHPIRERYDVPELGLMDATVDQILTAIYEQYVLAPRREKLPIQVEGGRSA
;
A
#
# COMPACT_ATOMS: atom_id res chain seq x y z
N MET A 1 16.62 24.16 1.08
CA MET A 1 16.88 22.75 1.42
C MET A 1 16.18 21.86 0.40
N LYS A 2 16.89 20.89 -0.19
CA LYS A 2 16.31 19.97 -1.19
C LYS A 2 15.53 18.87 -0.45
N LYS A 3 14.23 18.77 -0.70
CA LYS A 3 13.36 17.73 -0.16
C LYS A 3 13.26 16.59 -1.17
N ILE A 4 13.22 15.36 -0.67
CA ILE A 4 13.09 14.15 -1.49
C ILE A 4 11.93 13.33 -0.96
N LEU A 5 11.00 12.98 -1.85
CA LEU A 5 9.93 12.04 -1.56
C LEU A 5 10.54 10.64 -1.49
N ARG A 6 10.23 9.86 -0.45
CA ARG A 6 10.77 8.52 -0.25
C ARG A 6 9.68 7.56 0.21
N LEU A 7 9.79 6.31 -0.23
CA LEU A 7 9.02 5.19 0.30
C LEU A 7 9.89 4.38 1.27
N ARG A 8 9.39 4.15 2.47
CA ARG A 8 10.05 3.33 3.50
C ARG A 8 9.12 2.20 3.93
N TYR A 9 9.58 0.97 3.79
CA TYR A 9 8.94 -0.17 4.44
C TYR A 9 9.39 -0.23 5.91
N LYS A 10 8.44 -0.41 6.83
CA LYS A 10 8.70 -0.59 8.26
C LYS A 10 8.27 -2.00 8.67
N ASP A 11 9.18 -2.96 8.49
CA ASP A 11 8.96 -4.39 8.71
C ASP A 11 8.33 -4.69 10.07
N ASN A 12 8.84 -4.03 11.13
CA ASN A 12 8.37 -4.21 12.50
C ASN A 12 6.93 -3.72 12.76
N ARG A 13 6.35 -2.94 11.84
CA ARG A 13 4.98 -2.44 11.92
C ARG A 13 4.13 -2.86 10.72
N GLY A 14 4.72 -3.58 9.77
CA GLY A 14 4.03 -4.16 8.61
C GLY A 14 3.41 -3.14 7.66
N TYR A 15 3.95 -1.92 7.53
CA TYR A 15 3.38 -0.89 6.65
C TYR A 15 4.42 -0.17 5.79
N PHE A 16 3.96 0.43 4.69
CA PHE A 16 4.75 1.33 3.86
C PHE A 16 4.44 2.78 4.22
N SER A 17 5.47 3.62 4.30
CA SER A 17 5.34 5.07 4.49
C SER A 17 5.88 5.80 3.27
N LEU A 18 5.02 6.60 2.62
CA LEU A 18 5.43 7.56 1.60
C LEU A 18 5.50 8.93 2.26
N MET A 19 6.71 9.46 2.40
CA MET A 19 6.95 10.70 3.15
C MET A 19 8.00 11.59 2.49
N TRP A 20 7.90 12.88 2.77
CA TRP A 20 8.97 13.81 2.46
C TRP A 20 10.08 13.71 3.49
N THR A 21 11.31 13.68 3.00
CA THR A 21 12.51 13.69 3.83
C THR A 21 13.33 14.92 3.48
N ASP A 22 13.86 15.60 4.51
CA ASP A 22 14.96 16.52 4.36
C ASP A 22 16.24 15.89 4.93
N TYR A 23 17.38 16.21 4.31
CA TYR A 23 18.68 15.63 4.68
C TYR A 23 19.20 16.08 6.05
N ALA A 24 18.51 17.00 6.75
CA ALA A 24 19.03 17.67 7.93
C ALA A 24 18.17 17.51 9.21
N GLY A 25 16.91 17.10 9.11
CA GLY A 25 15.94 17.13 10.22
C GLY A 25 15.20 15.82 10.49
N GLY A 26 15.39 14.77 9.68
CA GLY A 26 14.60 13.54 9.82
C GLY A 26 13.20 13.68 9.23
N GLY A 27 12.37 12.63 9.39
CA GLY A 27 11.06 12.54 8.72
C GLY A 27 10.13 13.71 9.08
N THR A 28 9.55 14.37 8.08
CA THR A 28 8.73 15.59 8.25
C THR A 28 7.29 15.32 8.68
N GLY A 29 7.01 14.17 9.32
CA GLY A 29 5.67 13.61 9.53
C GLY A 29 4.64 14.47 10.29
N ASN A 30 5.04 15.64 10.80
CA ASN A 30 4.17 16.56 11.54
C ASN A 30 3.89 17.89 10.81
N ASP A 31 4.37 18.10 9.59
CA ASP A 31 4.01 19.28 8.79
C ASP A 31 2.86 18.94 7.85
N ALA A 32 1.72 19.62 8.01
CA ALA A 32 0.52 19.41 7.20
C ALA A 32 0.76 19.62 5.69
N ARG A 33 1.84 20.32 5.30
CA ARG A 33 2.26 20.48 3.90
C ARG A 33 2.96 19.24 3.35
N TYR A 34 3.41 18.34 4.22
CA TYR A 34 4.20 17.14 3.91
C TYR A 34 3.53 15.90 4.52
N TYR A 35 2.26 15.71 4.18
CA TYR A 35 1.43 14.58 4.58
C TYR A 35 2.18 13.25 4.34
N GLU A 36 2.30 12.45 5.39
CA GLU A 36 2.85 11.10 5.35
C GLU A 36 1.71 10.14 5.01
N TYR A 37 1.81 9.44 3.88
CA TYR A 37 0.84 8.40 3.54
C TYR A 37 1.31 7.07 4.10
N LEU A 38 0.48 6.44 4.93
CA LEU A 38 0.82 5.19 5.60
C LEU A 38 -0.06 4.06 5.07
N PHE A 39 0.50 3.19 4.24
CA PHE A 39 -0.23 2.07 3.64
C PHE A 39 -0.10 0.83 4.53
N PHE A 40 -1.15 0.55 5.31
CA PHE A 40 -1.27 -0.63 6.15
C PHE A 40 -2.03 -1.73 5.40
N PRO A 41 -1.45 -2.92 5.17
CA PRO A 41 -2.21 -4.05 4.65
C PRO A 41 -3.24 -4.50 5.69
N ILE A 42 -4.50 -4.54 5.27
CA ILE A 42 -5.60 -5.14 6.03
C ILE A 42 -5.59 -6.62 5.69
N ARG A 43 -5.48 -7.47 6.71
CA ARG A 43 -5.45 -8.93 6.54
C ARG A 43 -6.74 -9.57 7.03
N ASP A 44 -7.19 -10.61 6.35
CA ASP A 44 -8.23 -11.49 6.85
C ASP A 44 -7.72 -12.22 8.10
N LEU A 45 -8.54 -12.28 9.14
CA LEU A 45 -8.15 -12.86 10.43
C LEU A 45 -8.07 -14.39 10.40
N VAL A 46 -8.71 -15.03 9.42
CA VAL A 46 -8.77 -16.49 9.28
C VAL A 46 -7.70 -16.97 8.31
N THR A 47 -7.57 -16.33 7.14
CA THR A 47 -6.63 -16.77 6.09
C THR A 47 -5.27 -16.08 6.18
N GLY A 48 -5.17 -14.93 6.85
CA GLY A 48 -3.96 -14.10 6.89
C GLY A 48 -3.65 -13.38 5.58
N GLU A 49 -4.49 -13.55 4.56
CA GLU A 49 -4.34 -12.93 3.25
C GLU A 49 -4.64 -11.43 3.31
N ILE A 50 -3.96 -10.65 2.47
CA ILE A 50 -4.27 -9.22 2.33
C ILE A 50 -5.64 -9.11 1.64
N VAL A 51 -6.56 -8.36 2.24
CA VAL A 51 -7.91 -8.10 1.72
C VAL A 51 -8.17 -6.62 1.46
N GLY A 52 -7.22 -5.75 1.81
CA GLY A 52 -7.34 -4.32 1.65
C GLY A 52 -6.08 -3.58 2.08
N PHE A 53 -6.09 -2.27 1.91
CA PHE A 53 -5.10 -1.38 2.51
C PHE A 53 -5.80 -0.20 3.18
N SER A 54 -5.33 0.17 4.36
CA SER A 54 -5.73 1.40 5.06
C SER A 54 -4.65 2.46 4.82
N ASN A 55 -5.09 3.71 4.67
CA ASN A 55 -4.24 4.89 4.78
C ASN A 55 -4.52 5.56 6.14
N ASP A 56 -3.50 5.74 6.98
CA ASP A 56 -3.70 6.42 8.28
C ASP A 56 -4.02 7.90 8.03
N GLY A 57 -5.25 8.30 8.38
CA GLY A 57 -5.78 9.64 8.19
C GLY A 57 -6.51 9.90 6.85
N GLY A 58 -6.73 8.89 5.99
CA GLY A 58 -7.38 9.08 4.68
C GLY A 58 -8.03 7.82 4.07
N TYR A 59 -8.71 7.99 2.95
CA TYR A 59 -9.31 6.90 2.18
C TYR A 59 -8.50 6.70 0.90
N PHE A 60 -7.77 5.59 0.80
CA PHE A 60 -6.83 5.32 -0.29
C PHE A 60 -7.42 5.56 -1.71
N PRO A 61 -8.68 5.21 -2.01
CA PRO A 61 -9.26 5.48 -3.32
C PRO A 61 -9.40 6.96 -3.67
N GLU A 62 -9.66 7.81 -2.69
CA GLU A 62 -9.71 9.27 -2.85
C GLU A 62 -8.31 9.88 -2.93
N ASP A 63 -7.36 9.31 -2.19
CA ASP A 63 -5.97 9.79 -2.18
C ASP A 63 -5.16 9.35 -3.41
N TYR A 64 -5.54 8.23 -4.05
CA TYR A 64 -4.79 7.61 -5.14
C TYR A 64 -4.45 8.58 -6.29
N PRO A 65 -5.41 9.35 -6.87
CA PRO A 65 -5.08 10.29 -7.95
C PRO A 65 -4.04 11.34 -7.54
N ARG A 66 -4.13 11.83 -6.29
CA ARG A 66 -3.20 12.83 -5.75
C ARG A 66 -1.81 12.23 -5.54
N ILE A 67 -1.73 11.00 -5.03
CA ILE A 67 -0.46 10.29 -4.84
C ILE A 67 0.22 10.02 -6.19
N MET A 68 -0.53 9.57 -7.21
CA MET A 68 0.03 9.32 -8.54
C MET A 68 0.55 10.61 -9.21
N GLN A 69 -0.17 11.73 -9.05
CA GLN A 69 0.32 13.03 -9.52
C GLN A 69 1.61 13.44 -8.80
N LEU A 70 1.70 13.20 -7.49
CA LEU A 70 2.89 13.48 -6.69
C LEU A 70 4.10 12.67 -7.18
N LEU A 71 3.92 11.38 -7.48
CA LEU A 71 4.98 10.51 -8.00
C LEU A 71 5.42 10.92 -9.40
N LYS A 72 4.53 11.49 -10.22
CA LYS A 72 4.89 12.03 -11.54
C LYS A 72 5.76 13.28 -11.42
N GLU A 73 5.46 14.17 -10.48
CA GLU A 73 6.23 15.39 -10.22
C GLU A 73 7.56 15.08 -9.50
N HIS A 74 7.56 14.04 -8.67
CA HIS A 74 8.67 13.66 -7.81
C HIS A 74 8.91 12.14 -7.85
N PRO A 75 9.50 11.64 -8.95
CA PRO A 75 9.68 10.20 -9.14
C PRO A 75 10.66 9.63 -8.13
N ILE A 76 10.22 8.54 -7.49
CA ILE A 76 11.04 7.65 -6.66
C ILE A 76 11.62 6.59 -7.60
N ARG A 77 12.95 6.49 -7.67
CA ARG A 77 13.64 5.61 -8.65
C ARG A 77 14.01 4.26 -8.05
N GLU A 78 13.89 4.15 -6.74
CA GLU A 78 14.09 2.94 -5.97
C GLU A 78 13.13 1.84 -6.43
N ARG A 79 13.63 0.61 -6.37
CA ARG A 79 12.95 -0.61 -6.78
C ARG A 79 12.76 -1.50 -5.58
N TYR A 80 11.62 -2.17 -5.53
CA TYR A 80 11.21 -2.97 -4.38
C TYR A 80 10.66 -4.32 -4.84
N ASP A 81 10.98 -5.35 -4.07
CA ASP A 81 10.33 -6.65 -4.16
C ASP A 81 9.15 -6.65 -3.17
N VAL A 82 7.96 -6.91 -3.70
CA VAL A 82 6.71 -6.99 -2.92
C VAL A 82 6.01 -8.30 -3.29
N PRO A 83 6.53 -9.45 -2.81
CA PRO A 83 6.04 -10.76 -3.18
C PRO A 83 4.57 -10.98 -2.82
N GLU A 84 4.06 -10.30 -1.79
CA GLU A 84 2.64 -10.35 -1.40
C GLU A 84 1.69 -9.79 -2.47
N LEU A 85 2.19 -8.91 -3.33
CA LEU A 85 1.46 -8.38 -4.49
C LEU A 85 1.84 -9.11 -5.79
N GLY A 86 2.71 -10.12 -5.72
CA GLY A 86 3.29 -10.79 -6.89
C GLY A 86 4.26 -9.89 -7.69
N LEU A 87 4.84 -8.87 -7.05
CA LEU A 87 5.71 -7.90 -7.71
C LEU A 87 7.18 -8.12 -7.34
N MET A 88 8.06 -8.08 -8.34
CA MET A 88 9.52 -8.09 -8.20
C MET A 88 10.10 -6.93 -9.01
N ASP A 89 11.13 -6.26 -8.52
CA ASP A 89 11.76 -5.09 -9.16
C ASP A 89 10.75 -3.97 -9.54
N ALA A 90 9.76 -3.72 -8.68
CA ALA A 90 8.68 -2.78 -8.94
C ALA A 90 9.00 -1.35 -8.46
N THR A 91 8.53 -0.36 -9.21
CA THR A 91 8.51 1.04 -8.75
C THR A 91 7.35 1.29 -7.79
N VAL A 92 7.41 2.40 -7.06
CA VAL A 92 6.35 2.81 -6.13
C VAL A 92 5.01 3.01 -6.83
N ASP A 93 4.99 3.61 -8.03
CA ASP A 93 3.76 3.76 -8.80
C ASP A 93 3.17 2.40 -9.20
N GLN A 94 4.01 1.44 -9.62
CA GLN A 94 3.55 0.07 -9.94
C GLN A 94 2.95 -0.63 -8.72
N ILE A 95 3.57 -0.49 -7.55
CA ILE A 95 3.07 -1.05 -6.29
C ILE A 95 1.72 -0.44 -5.92
N LEU A 96 1.59 0.88 -5.95
CA LEU A 96 0.34 1.57 -5.60
C LEU A 96 -0.78 1.29 -6.60
N THR A 97 -0.46 1.21 -7.90
CA THR A 97 -1.42 0.82 -8.93
C THR A 97 -1.90 -0.62 -8.71
N ALA A 98 -1.00 -1.56 -8.43
CA ALA A 98 -1.39 -2.93 -8.11
C ALA A 98 -2.29 -3.00 -6.88
N ILE A 99 -1.99 -2.22 -5.83
CA ILE A 99 -2.85 -2.13 -4.65
C ILE A 99 -4.25 -1.60 -5.02
N TYR A 100 -4.31 -0.52 -5.79
CA TYR A 100 -5.57 0.10 -6.22
C TYR A 100 -6.41 -0.84 -7.08
N GLU A 101 -5.81 -1.51 -8.06
CA GLU A 101 -6.53 -2.44 -8.93
C GLU A 101 -7.02 -3.67 -8.18
N GLN A 102 -6.16 -4.32 -7.38
CA GLN A 102 -6.46 -5.61 -6.75
C GLN A 102 -7.36 -5.50 -5.52
N TYR A 103 -7.29 -4.38 -4.79
CA TYR A 103 -7.94 -4.26 -3.48
C TYR A 103 -8.95 -3.11 -3.37
N VAL A 104 -8.97 -2.19 -4.34
CA VAL A 104 -9.96 -1.11 -4.39
C VAL A 104 -10.95 -1.29 -5.52
N LEU A 105 -10.46 -1.48 -6.76
CA LEU A 105 -11.33 -1.55 -7.94
C LEU A 105 -11.92 -2.94 -8.18
N ALA A 106 -11.18 -4.00 -7.85
CA ALA A 106 -11.71 -5.35 -7.97
C ALA A 106 -12.95 -5.47 -7.06
N PRO A 107 -14.15 -5.77 -7.62
CA PRO A 107 -15.27 -6.18 -6.79
C PRO A 107 -14.77 -7.41 -6.05
N ARG A 108 -14.67 -7.32 -4.71
CA ARG A 108 -14.17 -8.37 -3.79
C ARG A 108 -14.26 -9.71 -4.48
N ARG A 109 -13.09 -10.28 -4.86
CA ARG A 109 -12.95 -11.64 -5.44
C ARG A 109 -14.14 -12.43 -4.98
N GLU A 110 -15.07 -12.70 -5.90
CA GLU A 110 -16.30 -13.44 -5.61
C GLU A 110 -15.89 -14.58 -4.69
N LYS A 111 -16.47 -14.59 -3.48
CA LYS A 111 -16.23 -15.62 -2.49
C LYS A 111 -16.16 -16.94 -3.26
N LEU A 112 -14.95 -17.51 -3.37
CA LEU A 112 -14.82 -18.87 -3.86
C LEU A 112 -15.85 -19.65 -3.04
N PRO A 113 -16.82 -20.32 -3.67
CA PRO A 113 -17.81 -21.05 -2.92
C PRO A 113 -17.01 -22.00 -2.05
N ILE A 114 -17.17 -21.85 -0.74
CA ILE A 114 -16.72 -22.87 0.21
C ILE A 114 -17.46 -24.11 -0.25
N GLN A 115 -16.78 -25.00 -0.98
CA GLN A 115 -17.25 -26.35 -1.16
C GLN A 115 -17.16 -26.96 0.23
N VAL A 116 -18.26 -26.82 0.98
CA VAL A 116 -18.52 -27.73 2.08
C VAL A 116 -18.81 -29.05 1.37
N GLU A 117 -17.76 -29.83 1.11
CA GLU A 117 -17.92 -31.23 0.79
C GLU A 117 -18.67 -31.86 1.95
N GLY A 118 -19.96 -32.07 1.73
CA GLY A 118 -20.75 -33.00 2.50
C GLY A 118 -20.08 -34.37 2.41
N GLY A 119 -19.43 -34.78 3.48
CA GLY A 119 -19.10 -36.16 3.77
C GLY A 119 -19.39 -36.39 5.25
N ARG A 120 -20.23 -37.32 5.67
CA ARG A 120 -20.85 -38.48 5.02
C ARG A 120 -22.08 -38.84 5.84
N SER A 121 -23.13 -39.31 5.16
CA SER A 121 -24.13 -40.18 5.78
C SER A 121 -23.46 -41.47 6.25
N ALA A 122 -23.77 -41.88 7.48
CA ALA A 122 -23.98 -43.26 7.89
C ALA A 122 -24.98 -43.26 9.05
#